data_AF-A0A167INR2-F1
#
_entry.id   AF-A0A167INR2-F1
#
_cell.length_a   1.000
_cell.length_b   1.000
_cell.length_c   1.000
_cell.angle_alpha   90.00
_cell.angle_beta   90.00
_cell.angle_gamma   90.00
#
_symmetry.space_group_name_H-M   'P 1'
#
loop_
_entity.id
_entity.type
_entity.pdbx_description
1 polymer ?
#
loop_
_entity_poly.entity_id
_entity_poly.type
_entity_poly.pdbx_seq_one_letter_code
_entity_poly.pdbx_strand_id
1 'polypeptide(L)'
;TPYISPDGHYLVSIDDVKGLMKIQIITVRGEIQDAFDIHTNLHISDVAFQASFTEAHQYNVFGSSTTQTDVLFVELSSGKVKMVKSLKEPLKPDEWPWNSKNRLIEGSGLFGQYLMTPSKESLFILDGRLNKLNCEITEVERGNTVIWVGEA
;
A
#
# COMPACT_ATOMS: atom_id res chain seq x y z
N THR A 1 -10.90 7.24 -0.71
CA THR A 1 -9.74 7.98 -1.25
C THR A 1 -9.23 7.32 -2.52
N PRO A 2 -9.06 8.05 -3.63
CA PRO A 2 -8.51 7.51 -4.88
C PRO A 2 -6.98 7.56 -4.92
N TYR A 3 -6.38 6.61 -5.62
CA TYR A 3 -4.95 6.48 -5.90
C TYR A 3 -4.77 6.11 -7.38
N ILE A 4 -3.77 6.68 -8.04
CA ILE A 4 -3.50 6.44 -9.46
C ILE A 4 -2.12 5.79 -9.59
N SER A 5 -2.01 4.74 -10.41
CA SER A 5 -0.72 4.10 -10.65
C SER A 5 0.26 5.07 -11.31
N PRO A 6 1.59 4.90 -11.11
CA PRO A 6 2.58 5.81 -11.70
C PRO A 6 2.51 5.96 -13.23
N ASP A 7 2.01 4.95 -13.94
CA ASP A 7 1.79 4.97 -15.39
C ASP A 7 0.41 5.51 -15.81
N GLY A 8 -0.46 5.82 -14.85
CA GLY A 8 -1.80 6.34 -15.09
C GLY A 8 -2.83 5.32 -15.56
N HIS A 9 -2.52 4.03 -15.59
CA HIS A 9 -3.41 2.99 -16.12
C HIS A 9 -4.42 2.45 -15.10
N TYR A 10 -4.13 2.53 -13.80
CA TYR A 10 -5.02 2.06 -12.75
C TYR A 10 -5.50 3.21 -11.87
N LEU A 11 -6.79 3.14 -11.53
CA LEU A 11 -7.41 3.94 -10.48
C LEU A 11 -7.90 3.00 -9.38
N VAL A 12 -7.34 3.16 -8.18
CA VAL A 12 -7.69 2.38 -7.00
C VAL A 12 -8.40 3.28 -6.01
N SER A 13 -9.64 2.97 -5.66
CA SER A 13 -10.44 3.76 -4.73
C SER A 13 -10.76 2.97 -3.47
N ILE A 14 -10.44 3.55 -2.31
CA ILE A 14 -10.69 2.94 -1.01
C ILE A 14 -11.94 3.56 -0.36
N ASP A 15 -12.91 2.72 -0.01
CA ASP A 15 -14.02 2.99 0.89
C ASP A 15 -13.82 2.16 2.16
N ASP A 16 -13.10 2.73 3.13
CA ASP A 16 -12.72 2.07 4.38
C ASP A 16 -13.95 1.72 5.25
N VAL A 17 -14.99 2.54 5.20
CA VAL A 17 -16.24 2.32 5.96
C VAL A 17 -16.94 1.06 5.50
N LYS A 18 -16.89 0.78 4.19
CA LYS A 18 -17.46 -0.45 3.61
C LYS A 18 -16.46 -1.61 3.50
N GLY A 19 -15.18 -1.39 3.84
CA GLY A 19 -14.12 -2.37 3.61
C GLY A 19 -13.94 -2.71 2.13
N LEU A 20 -14.14 -1.74 1.24
CA LEU A 20 -14.14 -1.93 -0.21
C LEU A 20 -12.96 -1.20 -0.85
N MET A 21 -12.16 -1.94 -1.60
CA MET A 21 -11.18 -1.41 -2.54
C MET A 21 -11.69 -1.67 -3.96
N LYS A 22 -12.03 -0.61 -4.68
CA LYS A 22 -12.49 -0.67 -6.07
C LYS A 22 -11.32 -0.44 -7.02
N ILE A 23 -11.13 -1.35 -7.98
CA ILE A 23 -10.08 -1.29 -9.00
C ILE A 23 -10.74 -0.94 -10.33
N GLN A 24 -10.22 0.10 -10.96
CA GLN A 24 -10.66 0.59 -12.25
C GLN A 24 -9.44 0.80 -13.16
N ILE A 25 -9.67 0.74 -14.46
CA ILE A 25 -8.65 0.96 -15.48
C ILE A 25 -8.97 2.27 -16.19
N ILE A 26 -7.95 3.08 -16.41
CA ILE A 26 -8.01 4.27 -17.26
C ILE A 26 -7.50 3.85 -18.64
N THR A 27 -8.38 3.89 -19.64
CA THR A 27 -8.00 3.53 -21.01
C THR A 27 -7.13 4.62 -21.63
N VAL A 28 -6.48 4.29 -22.76
CA VAL A 28 -5.70 5.27 -23.55
C VAL A 28 -6.52 6.47 -24.03
N ARG A 29 -7.86 6.38 -24.03
CA ARG A 29 -8.77 7.48 -24.36
C ARG A 29 -9.17 8.32 -23.13
N GLY A 30 -8.70 7.95 -21.94
CA GLY A 30 -9.08 8.57 -20.67
C GLY A 30 -10.42 8.10 -20.11
N GLU A 31 -10.98 7.00 -20.62
CA GLU A 31 -12.23 6.43 -20.09
C GLU A 31 -11.92 5.60 -18.84
N ILE A 32 -12.72 5.75 -17.79
CA ILE A 32 -12.62 4.94 -16.57
C ILE A 32 -13.55 3.74 -16.73
N GLN A 33 -12.98 2.54 -16.64
CA GLN A 33 -13.71 1.28 -16.73
C GLN A 33 -13.54 0.48 -15.43
N ASP A 34 -14.62 -0.11 -14.93
CA ASP A 34 -14.55 -0.99 -13.77
C ASP A 34 -13.78 -2.27 -14.14
N ALA A 35 -12.85 -2.69 -13.27
CA ALA A 35 -12.13 -3.95 -13.42
C ALA A 35 -12.65 -5.01 -12.44
N PHE A 36 -12.48 -4.78 -11.14
CA PHE A 36 -12.99 -5.65 -10.08
C PHE A 36 -12.95 -4.95 -8.72
N ASP A 37 -13.62 -5.56 -7.74
CA ASP A 37 -13.72 -5.08 -6.37
C ASP A 37 -13.08 -6.07 -5.40
N ILE A 38 -12.33 -5.55 -4.42
CA ILE A 38 -11.76 -6.31 -3.31
C ILE A 38 -12.49 -5.92 -2.03
N HIS A 39 -13.09 -6.92 -1.38
CA HIS A 39 -13.68 -6.77 -0.06
C HIS A 39 -12.68 -7.26 0.98
N THR A 40 -12.38 -6.40 1.95
CA THR A 40 -11.43 -6.66 3.01
C THR A 40 -12.00 -6.19 4.34
N ASN A 41 -11.70 -6.93 5.40
CA ASN A 41 -11.94 -6.47 6.76
C ASN A 41 -10.78 -5.62 7.30
N LEU A 42 -9.72 -5.44 6.50
CA LEU A 42 -8.61 -4.56 6.83
C LEU A 42 -9.07 -3.12 6.73
N HIS A 43 -9.03 -2.39 7.86
CA HIS A 43 -9.19 -0.95 7.82
C HIS A 43 -7.96 -0.34 7.15
N ILE A 44 -8.07 0.12 5.90
CA ILE A 44 -6.96 0.58 5.08
C ILE A 44 -6.59 2.01 5.46
N SER A 45 -5.38 2.20 5.98
CA SER A 45 -4.82 3.52 6.29
C SER A 45 -4.27 4.19 5.04
N ASP A 46 -3.43 3.47 4.29
CA ASP A 46 -2.73 4.02 3.12
C ASP A 46 -2.43 2.95 2.07
N VAL A 47 -2.13 3.39 0.85
CA VAL A 47 -1.90 2.52 -0.31
C VAL A 47 -0.69 2.97 -1.11
N ALA A 48 0.17 2.02 -1.47
CA ALA A 48 1.30 2.21 -2.38
C ALA A 48 1.23 1.28 -3.58
N PHE A 49 1.65 1.80 -4.74
CA PHE A 49 1.87 1.00 -5.94
C PHE A 49 3.29 0.43 -5.97
N GLN A 50 3.39 -0.81 -6.44
CA GLN A 50 4.64 -1.50 -6.71
C GLN A 50 4.59 -2.02 -8.15
N ALA A 51 5.59 -1.71 -8.97
CA ALA A 51 5.66 -2.30 -10.31
C ALA A 51 5.69 -3.84 -10.21
N SER A 52 4.93 -4.52 -11.07
CA SER A 52 4.86 -5.98 -11.05
C SER A 52 6.18 -6.59 -11.51
N PHE A 53 6.64 -7.61 -10.79
CA PHE A 53 7.83 -8.39 -11.14
C PHE A 53 7.52 -9.63 -12.00
N THR A 54 6.24 -9.94 -12.18
CA THR A 54 5.76 -11.14 -12.88
C THR A 54 5.08 -10.78 -14.21
N GLU A 55 4.49 -9.60 -14.31
CA GLU A 55 3.71 -9.16 -15.47
C GLU A 55 4.24 -7.79 -15.97
N ALA A 56 4.49 -7.66 -17.27
CA ALA A 56 4.98 -6.41 -17.85
C ALA A 56 3.87 -5.35 -17.92
N HIS A 57 4.21 -4.08 -17.68
CA HIS A 57 3.25 -2.95 -17.68
C HIS A 57 2.06 -3.17 -16.72
N GLN A 58 2.33 -3.79 -15.58
CA GLN A 58 1.35 -4.07 -14.54
C GLN A 58 1.88 -3.58 -13.20
N TYR A 59 0.95 -3.33 -12.29
CA TYR A 59 1.25 -2.94 -10.92
C TYR A 59 0.59 -3.88 -9.92
N ASN A 60 1.18 -3.94 -8.75
CA ASN A 60 0.59 -4.50 -7.55
C ASN A 60 0.34 -3.37 -6.56
N VAL A 61 -0.53 -3.64 -5.60
CA VAL A 61 -0.91 -2.68 -4.57
C VAL A 61 -0.61 -3.26 -3.21
N PHE A 62 -0.01 -2.44 -2.35
CA PHE A 62 0.13 -2.71 -0.93
C PHE A 62 -0.75 -1.73 -0.13
N GLY A 63 -1.57 -2.25 0.78
CA GLY A 63 -2.44 -1.48 1.65
C GLY A 63 -2.08 -1.67 3.12
N SER A 64 -1.65 -0.60 3.78
CA SER A 64 -1.38 -0.61 5.23
C SER A 64 -2.68 -0.55 6.02
N SER A 65 -2.68 -1.03 7.26
CA SER A 65 -3.85 -0.96 8.13
C SER A 65 -3.78 0.13 9.19
N THR A 66 -4.93 0.74 9.46
CA THR A 66 -5.19 1.70 10.54
C THR A 66 -5.15 1.06 11.92
N THR A 67 -5.53 -0.21 12.05
CA THR A 67 -5.74 -0.86 13.36
C THR A 67 -5.14 -2.25 13.48
N GLN A 68 -4.73 -2.87 12.38
CA GLN A 68 -4.20 -4.23 12.37
C GLN A 68 -2.72 -4.24 11.99
N THR A 69 -2.06 -5.33 12.33
CA THR A 69 -0.63 -5.50 12.07
C THR A 69 -0.32 -5.82 10.61
N ASP A 70 -1.19 -6.57 9.94
CA ASP A 70 -0.96 -7.04 8.58
C ASP A 70 -1.03 -5.92 7.52
N VAL A 71 -0.38 -6.17 6.37
CA VAL A 71 -0.47 -5.35 5.15
C VAL A 71 -1.14 -6.17 4.06
N LEU A 72 -2.14 -5.60 3.39
CA LEU A 72 -2.78 -6.21 2.24
C LEU A 72 -1.87 -6.11 1.02
N PHE A 73 -1.74 -7.18 0.27
CA PHE A 73 -1.16 -7.21 -1.08
C PHE A 73 -2.24 -7.60 -2.08
N VAL A 74 -2.31 -6.88 -3.20
CA VAL A 74 -3.22 -7.16 -4.32
C VAL A 74 -2.41 -7.17 -5.63
N GLU A 75 -2.52 -8.27 -6.38
CA GLU A 75 -2.01 -8.36 -7.74
C GLU A 75 -3.07 -7.81 -8.71
N LEU A 76 -2.83 -6.65 -9.34
CA LEU A 76 -3.88 -5.99 -10.14
C LEU A 76 -4.20 -6.72 -11.43
N SER A 77 -3.26 -7.49 -11.98
CA SER A 77 -3.46 -8.25 -13.21
C SER A 77 -4.46 -9.41 -13.03
N SER A 78 -4.59 -9.95 -11.82
CA SER A 78 -5.38 -11.15 -11.54
C SER A 78 -6.43 -10.98 -10.45
N GLY A 79 -6.36 -9.92 -9.65
CA GLY A 79 -7.18 -9.70 -8.46
C GLY A 79 -6.80 -10.60 -7.28
N LYS A 80 -5.69 -11.35 -7.35
CA LYS A 80 -5.23 -12.17 -6.22
C LYS A 80 -4.83 -11.31 -5.03
N VAL A 81 -5.23 -11.75 -3.85
CA VAL A 81 -4.93 -11.06 -2.59
C VAL A 81 -4.07 -11.92 -1.67
N LYS A 82 -3.20 -11.28 -0.89
CA LYS A 82 -2.38 -11.92 0.14
C LYS A 82 -2.22 -10.97 1.33
N MET A 83 -2.06 -11.53 2.53
CA MET A 83 -1.66 -10.76 3.70
C MET A 83 -0.16 -10.91 3.95
N VAL A 84 0.54 -9.78 4.06
CA VAL A 84 1.90 -9.71 4.55
C VAL A 84 1.85 -9.54 6.06
N LYS A 85 2.35 -10.56 6.77
CA LYS A 85 2.26 -10.70 8.22
C LYS A 85 3.55 -10.30 8.92
N SER A 86 3.52 -10.35 10.25
CA SER A 86 4.67 -10.15 11.16
C SER A 86 5.16 -8.71 11.29
N LEU A 87 4.30 -7.73 10.97
CA LEU A 87 4.54 -6.34 11.38
C LEU A 87 3.92 -6.10 12.77
N LYS A 88 4.11 -4.89 13.30
CA LYS A 88 3.59 -4.46 14.61
C LYS A 88 2.43 -3.48 14.48
N GLU A 89 1.79 -3.21 15.62
CA GLU A 89 0.63 -2.32 15.71
C GLU A 89 0.93 -0.91 15.18
N PRO A 90 0.05 -0.32 14.36
CA PRO A 90 0.19 1.07 13.94
C PRO A 90 0.14 2.04 15.12
N LEU A 91 0.58 3.28 14.87
CA LEU A 91 0.27 4.40 15.75
C LEU A 91 -1.25 4.53 15.86
N LYS A 92 -1.82 4.78 17.03
CA LYS A 92 -3.28 4.91 17.11
C LYS A 92 -3.76 6.16 16.36
N PRO A 93 -4.97 6.17 15.77
CA PRO A 93 -5.47 7.33 15.04
C PRO A 93 -5.48 8.64 15.84
N ASP A 94 -5.78 8.57 17.14
CA ASP A 94 -5.76 9.71 18.08
C ASP A 94 -4.33 10.20 18.41
N GLU A 95 -3.32 9.36 18.24
CA GLU A 95 -1.91 9.71 18.40
C GLU A 95 -1.32 10.41 17.14
N TRP A 96 -2.09 10.49 16.04
CA TRP A 96 -1.71 11.13 14.77
C TRP A 96 -2.71 12.22 14.31
N PRO A 97 -2.52 13.49 14.74
CA PRO A 97 -3.54 14.53 14.54
C PRO A 97 -3.55 15.16 13.13
N TRP A 98 -2.61 14.79 12.25
CA TRP A 98 -2.35 15.53 11.01
C TRP A 98 -3.26 15.13 9.85
N ASN A 99 -3.61 13.84 9.75
CA ASN A 99 -4.51 13.31 8.74
C ASN A 99 -5.07 11.95 9.19
N SER A 100 -5.95 11.35 8.38
CA SER A 100 -6.55 10.05 8.68
C SER A 100 -5.62 8.85 8.48
N LYS A 101 -4.43 9.04 7.89
CA LYS A 101 -3.48 7.97 7.58
C LYS A 101 -2.48 7.85 8.73
N ASN A 102 -2.83 7.08 9.76
CA ASN A 102 -1.97 6.83 10.93
C ASN A 102 -0.87 5.78 10.69
N ARG A 103 -0.84 5.16 9.50
CA ARG A 103 0.20 4.24 9.05
C ARG A 103 0.44 4.42 7.55
N LEU A 104 1.45 5.19 7.17
CA LEU A 104 1.81 5.33 5.75
C LEU A 104 2.43 4.05 5.18
N ILE A 105 2.33 3.88 3.87
CA ILE A 105 3.12 2.90 3.13
C ILE A 105 3.67 3.56 1.87
N GLU A 106 4.99 3.47 1.69
CA GLU A 106 5.70 4.21 0.65
C GLU A 106 6.60 3.27 -0.14
N GLY A 107 6.36 3.15 -1.45
CA GLY A 107 7.21 2.37 -2.35
C GLY A 107 8.47 3.16 -2.77
N SER A 108 9.57 2.46 -3.03
CA SER A 108 10.84 3.11 -3.37
C SER A 108 10.94 3.61 -4.82
N GLY A 109 9.80 3.87 -5.48
CA GLY A 109 9.71 4.40 -6.85
C GLY A 109 9.57 3.34 -7.96
N LEU A 110 9.63 3.78 -9.22
CA LEU A 110 9.32 2.96 -10.41
C LEU A 110 10.20 1.70 -10.54
N PHE A 111 11.48 1.82 -10.21
CA PHE A 111 12.45 0.70 -10.25
C PHE A 111 12.73 0.11 -8.87
N GLY A 112 11.97 0.55 -7.87
CA GLY A 112 12.08 0.14 -6.50
C GLY A 112 11.60 -1.29 -6.27
N GLN A 113 12.33 -2.05 -5.47
CA GLN A 113 11.87 -3.36 -4.99
C GLN A 113 11.21 -3.28 -3.61
N TYR A 114 11.54 -2.25 -2.83
CA TYR A 114 11.20 -2.22 -1.41
C TYR A 114 10.12 -1.19 -1.13
N LEU A 115 9.30 -1.50 -0.12
CA LEU A 115 8.35 -0.56 0.46
C LEU A 115 8.69 -0.35 1.92
N MET A 116 8.36 0.83 2.43
CA MET A 116 8.48 1.18 3.83
C MET A 116 7.10 1.40 4.45
N THR A 117 6.87 0.85 5.63
CA THR A 117 5.69 1.18 6.44
C THR A 117 6.03 1.16 7.91
N PRO A 118 5.67 2.19 8.69
CA PRO A 118 6.01 2.23 10.10
C PRO A 118 4.98 1.48 10.97
N SER A 119 5.32 1.35 12.25
CA SER A 119 4.44 1.02 13.36
C SER A 119 4.62 2.04 14.48
N LYS A 120 4.04 1.79 15.66
CA LYS A 120 4.22 2.68 16.81
C LYS A 120 5.68 2.87 17.24
N GLU A 121 6.54 1.86 17.10
CA GLU A 121 7.91 1.83 17.66
C GLU A 121 8.98 1.30 16.69
N SER A 122 8.60 1.00 15.45
CA SER A 122 9.50 0.42 14.45
C SER A 122 9.18 0.94 13.04
N LEU A 123 10.14 0.77 12.13
CA LEU A 123 9.95 0.92 10.69
C LEU A 123 10.18 -0.43 10.01
N PHE A 124 9.28 -0.85 9.12
CA PHE A 124 9.40 -2.10 8.39
C PHE A 124 9.75 -1.87 6.94
N ILE A 125 10.71 -2.66 6.44
CA ILE A 125 11.03 -2.77 5.01
C ILE A 125 10.36 -4.03 4.48
N LEU A 126 9.50 -3.89 3.47
CA LEU A 126 8.85 -4.98 2.77
C LEU A 126 9.55 -5.24 1.44
N ASP A 127 9.70 -6.51 1.07
CA ASP A 127 10.17 -6.92 -0.25
C ASP A 127 8.97 -7.10 -1.19
N GLY A 128 8.83 -6.20 -2.17
CA GLY A 128 7.76 -6.20 -3.16
C GLY A 128 7.88 -7.27 -4.24
N ARG A 129 9.05 -7.91 -4.38
CA ARG A 129 9.23 -9.08 -5.27
C ARG A 129 8.75 -10.35 -4.60
N LEU A 130 9.05 -10.50 -3.31
CA LEU A 130 8.72 -11.70 -2.53
C LEU A 130 7.39 -11.58 -1.76
N ASN A 131 6.79 -10.38 -1.74
CA ASN A 131 5.55 -10.06 -1.03
C ASN A 131 5.63 -10.50 0.44
N LYS A 132 6.70 -10.11 1.13
CA LYS A 132 6.98 -10.47 2.52
C LYS A 132 7.77 -9.38 3.26
N LEU A 133 7.80 -9.48 4.58
CA LEU A 133 8.70 -8.68 5.41
C LEU A 133 10.17 -9.00 5.10
N ASN A 134 10.98 -7.97 4.87
CA ASN A 134 12.43 -8.08 4.67
C ASN A 134 13.20 -7.77 5.95
N CYS A 135 12.90 -6.64 6.60
CA CYS A 135 13.66 -6.16 7.76
C CYS A 135 12.77 -5.29 8.66
N GLU A 136 13.08 -5.30 9.96
CA GLU A 136 12.57 -4.37 10.95
C GLU A 136 13.71 -3.48 11.44
N ILE A 137 13.49 -2.17 11.46
CA ILE A 137 14.33 -1.17 12.11
C ILE A 137 13.61 -0.76 13.39
N THR A 138 14.19 -1.11 14.53
CA THR A 138 13.62 -0.84 15.85
C THR A 138 13.94 0.57 16.34
N GLU A 139 13.31 0.99 17.43
CA GLU A 139 13.56 2.30 18.09
C GLU A 139 13.20 3.50 17.20
N VAL A 140 12.23 3.30 16.30
CA VAL A 140 11.64 4.37 15.47
C VAL A 140 10.28 4.72 16.08
N GLU A 141 10.30 5.57 17.10
CA GLU A 141 9.10 5.94 17.84
C GLU A 141 8.19 6.88 17.04
N ARG A 142 6.90 6.55 17.00
CA ARG A 142 5.83 7.36 16.37
C ARG A 142 6.15 7.79 14.93
N GLY A 143 6.90 6.97 14.20
CA GLY A 143 7.18 7.21 12.80
C GLY A 143 5.88 7.14 11.99
N ASN A 144 5.51 8.22 11.31
CA ASN A 144 4.39 8.19 10.35
C ASN A 144 4.60 9.18 9.19
N THR A 145 5.85 9.54 8.95
CA THR A 145 6.29 10.27 7.77
C THR A 145 7.58 9.63 7.32
N VAL A 146 7.56 9.06 6.13
CA VAL A 146 8.68 8.31 5.56
C VAL A 146 8.83 8.77 4.12
N ILE A 147 10.06 9.03 3.71
CA ILE A 147 10.37 9.39 2.31
C ILE A 147 11.58 8.58 1.87
N TRP A 148 11.57 8.16 0.61
CA TRP A 148 12.75 7.62 -0.05
C TRP A 148 13.59 8.78 -0.57
N VAL A 149 14.88 8.82 -0.21
CA VAL A 149 15.84 9.82 -0.69
C VAL A 149 16.88 9.10 -1.55
N GLY A 150 16.91 9.39 -2.85
CA GLY A 150 17.83 8.79 -3.82
C GLY A 150 17.55 9.33 -5.23
N GLU A 151 18.45 9.08 -6.17
CA GLU A 151 18.26 9.46 -7.57
C GLU A 151 17.30 8.48 -8.27
N ALA A 152 16.41 9.04 -9.10
CA ALA A 152 15.40 8.32 -9.89
C ALA A 152 15.89 8.04 -11.31
#